data_AF-A0A7Y8H491-F1
#
_entry.id   AF-A0A7Y8H491-F1
#
_cell.length_a   1.000
_cell.length_b   1.000
_cell.length_c   1.000
_cell.angle_alpha   90.00
_cell.angle_beta   90.00
_cell.angle_gamma   90.00
#
_symmetry.space_group_name_H-M   'P 1'
#
loop_
_entity.id
_entity.type
_entity.pdbx_description
1 polymer ?
#
loop_
_entity_poly.entity_id
_entity_poly.type
_entity_poly.pdbx_seq_one_letter_code
_entity_poly.pdbx_strand_id
1 'polypeptide(L)'
;VIGGLEISGRFGAGLDGVINEAGDGLAFIDLGYRQDASLSTEVLDVEELRAYGNIYSTIPGRSAFSSRLRLPFYVLPGDLLILGPLLFFIDQEALVSVGVSSVNGGLIPWQRGIETSFGRFQFVLGREVAVYLYGRTKTPDALVTYSTKENGIEDLFVISYCSTQLEFPILEYRPFRSFDADQRSSLFIQIYGAADFPHDVKVLESVTGTTIPPVLETVWSLGLRLVFDWRHYL
;
A
#
# COMPACT_ATOMS: atom_id res chain seq x y z
N VAL A 1 12.96 -8.80 6.33
CA VAL A 1 12.68 -7.48 5.72
C VAL A 1 12.45 -7.66 4.23
N ILE A 2 11.48 -6.93 3.65
CA ILE A 2 11.19 -6.92 2.20
C ILE A 2 11.50 -5.52 1.68
N GLY A 3 12.37 -5.41 0.68
CA GLY A 3 12.56 -4.18 -0.07
C GLY A 3 11.64 -4.17 -1.30
N GLY A 4 11.12 -3.02 -1.70
CA GLY A 4 10.27 -2.91 -2.88
C GLY A 4 10.47 -1.59 -3.63
N LEU A 5 10.24 -1.63 -4.94
CA LEU A 5 10.25 -0.48 -5.82
C LEU A 5 8.90 -0.39 -6.55
N GLU A 6 8.31 0.79 -6.60
CA GLU A 6 7.04 1.05 -7.28
C GLU A 6 7.19 2.24 -8.22
N ILE A 7 6.66 2.09 -9.44
CA ILE A 7 6.49 3.18 -10.40
C ILE A 7 5.00 3.28 -10.70
N SER A 8 4.43 4.47 -10.56
CA SER A 8 3.00 4.70 -10.79
C SER A 8 2.75 6.02 -11.51
N GLY A 9 1.68 6.03 -12.30
CA GLY A 9 1.10 7.24 -12.89
C GLY A 9 -0.07 7.72 -12.04
N ARG A 10 -0.09 9.01 -11.73
CA ARG A 10 -1.09 9.66 -10.88
C ARG A 10 -2.04 10.53 -11.70
N PHE A 11 -3.33 10.39 -11.44
CA PHE A 11 -4.38 11.25 -11.98
C PHE A 11 -5.25 11.76 -10.84
N GLY A 12 -5.42 13.07 -10.73
CA GLY A 12 -6.18 13.63 -9.63
C GLY A 12 -6.34 15.14 -9.69
N ALA A 13 -7.13 15.64 -8.75
CA ALA A 13 -7.30 17.06 -8.50
C ALA A 13 -6.64 17.41 -7.17
N GLY A 14 -5.88 18.52 -7.17
CA GLY A 14 -5.33 19.09 -5.96
C GLY A 14 -5.88 20.49 -5.73
N LEU A 15 -6.48 20.71 -4.57
CA LEU A 15 -6.93 22.05 -4.14
C LEU A 15 -5.78 22.84 -3.48
N ASP A 16 -4.55 22.62 -3.96
CA ASP A 16 -3.32 23.24 -3.43
C ASP A 16 -3.31 24.77 -3.64
N GLY A 17 -4.04 25.29 -4.64
CA GLY A 17 -4.06 26.71 -5.02
C GLY A 17 -5.07 27.59 -4.27
N VAL A 18 -6.00 27.01 -3.50
CA VAL A 18 -7.04 27.77 -2.79
C VAL A 18 -6.71 27.97 -1.30
N ILE A 19 -5.77 27.20 -0.75
CA ILE A 19 -5.46 27.24 0.69
C ILE A 19 -3.95 27.27 0.90
N ASN A 20 -3.46 28.42 1.36
CA ASN A 20 -2.06 28.81 1.36
C ASN A 20 -1.13 27.95 2.27
N GLU A 21 -1.65 26.97 3.00
CA GLU A 21 -0.86 26.23 4.00
C GLU A 21 -1.20 24.72 4.11
N ALA A 22 -2.26 24.22 3.47
CA ALA A 22 -2.70 22.83 3.65
C ALA A 22 -2.63 22.03 2.35
N GLY A 23 -1.51 21.35 2.10
CA GLY A 23 -1.32 20.42 0.97
C GLY A 23 -2.10 19.10 1.11
N ASP A 24 -3.28 19.17 1.73
CA ASP A 24 -4.07 18.07 2.27
C ASP A 24 -5.33 17.78 1.40
N GLY A 25 -5.62 18.67 0.44
CA GLY A 25 -6.76 18.60 -0.49
C GLY A 25 -6.53 17.81 -1.76
N LEU A 26 -5.76 16.73 -1.67
CA LEU A 26 -5.44 15.90 -2.82
C LEU A 26 -6.43 14.74 -2.93
N ALA A 27 -7.17 14.70 -4.03
CA ALA A 27 -7.95 13.55 -4.45
C ALA A 27 -7.31 12.96 -5.70
N PHE A 28 -6.81 11.73 -5.62
CA PHE A 28 -6.15 11.08 -6.76
C PHE A 28 -6.38 9.58 -6.79
N ILE A 29 -6.22 9.04 -8.00
CA ILE A 29 -6.00 7.63 -8.25
C ILE A 29 -4.61 7.45 -8.86
N ASP A 30 -3.83 6.51 -8.32
CA ASP A 30 -2.57 6.08 -8.90
C ASP A 30 -2.70 4.66 -9.42
N LEU A 31 -2.12 4.40 -10.58
CA LEU A 31 -2.00 3.07 -11.16
C LEU A 31 -0.55 2.82 -11.48
N GLY A 32 -0.04 1.65 -11.09
CA GLY A 32 1.38 1.37 -11.19
C GLY A 32 1.76 -0.09 -11.24
N TYR A 33 3.07 -0.30 -11.22
CA TYR A 33 3.71 -1.60 -11.15
C TYR A 33 4.73 -1.60 -10.02
N ARG A 34 4.69 -2.65 -9.21
CA ARG A 34 5.54 -2.84 -8.04
C ARG A 34 6.35 -4.11 -8.16
N GLN A 35 7.62 -4.03 -7.79
CA GLN A 35 8.51 -5.18 -7.67
C GLN A 35 9.01 -5.27 -6.23
N ASP A 36 8.76 -6.40 -5.58
CA ASP A 36 9.26 -6.72 -4.26
C ASP A 36 10.46 -7.69 -4.35
N ALA A 37 11.43 -7.51 -3.45
CA ALA A 37 12.51 -8.44 -3.22
C ALA A 37 12.05 -9.61 -2.32
N SER A 38 12.79 -10.71 -2.34
CA SER A 38 12.53 -11.83 -1.42
C SER A 38 12.70 -11.41 0.05
N LEU A 39 11.87 -11.99 0.92
CA LEU A 39 12.02 -11.83 2.36
C LEU A 39 13.34 -12.44 2.83
N SER A 40 14.02 -11.76 3.74
CA SER A 40 15.25 -12.24 4.38
C SER A 40 15.09 -13.47 5.30
N THR A 41 13.86 -13.93 5.54
CA THR A 41 13.56 -15.07 6.40
C THR A 41 13.29 -16.27 5.52
N GLU A 42 13.86 -17.42 5.87
CA GLU A 42 13.73 -18.67 5.14
C GLU A 42 12.62 -19.54 5.72
N VAL A 43 12.05 -20.38 4.87
CA VAL A 43 11.01 -21.38 5.18
C VAL A 43 11.58 -22.50 6.05
N LEU A 44 12.85 -22.85 5.85
CA LEU A 44 13.57 -23.85 6.64
C LEU A 44 14.91 -23.25 7.07
N ASP A 45 15.13 -23.11 8.38
CA ASP A 45 16.42 -22.62 8.91
C ASP A 45 17.42 -23.78 9.06
N VAL A 46 17.90 -24.29 7.93
CA VAL A 46 18.89 -25.37 7.86
C VAL A 46 20.17 -24.80 7.26
N GLU A 47 21.29 -24.97 7.96
CA GLU A 47 22.59 -24.38 7.58
C GLU A 47 23.06 -24.81 6.17
N GLU A 48 22.67 -26.00 5.73
CA GLU A 48 22.93 -26.56 4.40
C GLU A 48 22.08 -25.90 3.29
N LEU A 49 20.89 -25.36 3.63
CA LEU A 49 19.97 -24.72 2.69
C LEU A 49 20.25 -23.22 2.49
N ARG A 50 20.93 -22.58 3.45
CA ARG A 50 21.39 -21.18 3.33
C ARG A 50 22.30 -20.97 2.12
N ALA A 51 23.03 -22.01 1.69
CA ALA A 51 23.88 -21.97 0.50
C ALA A 51 23.09 -21.79 -0.82
N TYR A 52 21.79 -22.13 -0.82
CA TYR A 52 20.89 -21.99 -1.97
C TYR A 52 20.15 -20.64 -2.00
N GLY A 53 20.36 -19.78 -1.00
CA GLY A 53 19.91 -18.38 -0.97
C GLY A 53 18.38 -18.22 -1.03
N ASN A 54 17.92 -17.18 -1.75
CA ASN A 54 16.54 -16.67 -1.72
C ASN A 54 15.46 -17.64 -2.26
N ILE A 55 15.82 -18.84 -2.70
CA ILE A 55 14.87 -19.85 -3.20
C ILE A 55 13.95 -20.34 -2.07
N TYR A 56 14.48 -20.38 -0.85
CA TYR A 56 13.74 -20.81 0.34
C TYR A 56 13.15 -19.65 1.14
N SER A 57 13.04 -18.44 0.58
CA SER A 57 12.44 -17.31 1.32
C SER A 57 10.96 -17.55 1.60
N THR A 58 10.48 -17.18 2.79
CA THR A 58 9.05 -17.33 3.17
C THR A 58 8.11 -16.54 2.26
N ILE A 59 8.58 -15.43 1.71
CA ILE A 59 7.89 -14.68 0.65
C ILE A 59 8.91 -14.43 -0.47
N PRO A 60 8.71 -15.00 -1.67
CA PRO A 60 9.61 -14.81 -2.79
C PRO A 60 9.49 -13.40 -3.37
N GLY A 61 10.53 -12.97 -4.08
CA GLY A 61 10.48 -11.76 -4.89
C GLY A 61 9.40 -11.89 -5.96
N ARG A 62 8.48 -10.93 -5.98
CA ARG A 62 7.24 -11.00 -6.77
C ARG A 62 6.89 -9.63 -7.33
N SER A 63 5.99 -9.63 -8.30
CA SER A 63 5.53 -8.40 -8.94
C SER A 63 4.03 -8.20 -8.78
N ALA A 64 3.60 -6.95 -8.66
CA ALA A 64 2.20 -6.59 -8.52
C ALA A 64 1.80 -5.45 -9.45
N PHE A 65 0.55 -5.51 -9.89
CA PHE A 65 -0.17 -4.31 -10.30
C PHE A 65 -0.61 -3.56 -9.04
N SER A 66 -0.26 -2.27 -8.97
CA SER A 66 -0.65 -1.40 -7.87
C SER A 66 -1.77 -0.46 -8.29
N SER A 67 -2.74 -0.29 -7.40
CA SER A 67 -3.75 0.76 -7.49
C SER A 67 -3.84 1.45 -6.15
N ARG A 68 -3.90 2.77 -6.15
CA ARG A 68 -3.98 3.55 -4.92
C ARG A 68 -4.99 4.65 -5.08
N LEU A 69 -5.83 4.79 -4.07
CA LEU A 69 -6.82 5.83 -3.99
C LEU A 69 -6.49 6.70 -2.78
N ARG A 70 -6.32 8.00 -2.99
CA ARG A 70 -6.33 8.99 -1.91
C ARG A 70 -7.53 9.91 -2.09
N LEU A 71 -8.30 10.06 -1.02
CA LEU A 71 -9.39 11.02 -0.93
C LEU A 71 -9.25 11.83 0.36
N PRO A 72 -9.56 13.14 0.33
CA PRO A 72 -9.85 13.85 1.56
C PRO A 72 -11.11 13.24 2.20
N PHE A 73 -11.21 13.29 3.52
CA PHE A 73 -12.41 12.89 4.23
C PHE A 73 -12.82 13.95 5.24
N TYR A 74 -14.09 13.99 5.62
CA TYR A 74 -14.63 14.98 6.57
C TYR A 74 -14.48 14.52 8.03
N VAL A 75 -14.85 13.28 8.32
CA VAL A 75 -14.80 12.61 9.64
C VAL A 75 -14.19 11.22 9.51
N LEU A 76 -14.62 10.44 8.52
CA LEU A 76 -14.17 9.05 8.33
C LEU A 76 -13.79 8.77 6.88
N PRO A 77 -12.82 7.88 6.64
CA PRO A 77 -12.48 7.36 5.31
C PRO A 77 -13.69 7.03 4.43
N GLY A 78 -13.73 7.59 3.22
CA GLY A 78 -14.80 7.30 2.25
C GLY A 78 -16.13 8.00 2.53
N ASP A 79 -16.23 8.83 3.58
CA ASP A 79 -17.45 9.57 3.88
C ASP A 79 -17.87 10.50 2.73
N LEU A 80 -16.92 11.16 2.06
CA LEU A 80 -17.17 12.00 0.90
C LEU A 80 -17.67 11.23 -0.33
N LEU A 81 -17.43 9.92 -0.42
CA LEU A 81 -18.03 9.11 -1.51
C LEU A 81 -19.55 9.04 -1.38
N ILE A 82 -20.06 9.20 -0.15
CA ILE A 82 -21.49 9.17 0.16
C ILE A 82 -22.03 10.60 0.33
N LEU A 83 -21.38 11.39 1.20
CA LEU A 83 -21.75 12.77 1.52
C LEU A 83 -21.60 13.69 0.31
N GLY A 84 -20.57 13.51 -0.52
CA GLY A 84 -20.32 14.37 -1.67
C GLY A 84 -21.51 14.39 -2.64
N PRO A 85 -21.92 13.24 -3.21
CA PRO A 85 -23.10 13.17 -4.07
C PRO A 85 -24.38 13.63 -3.35
N LEU A 86 -24.57 13.22 -2.09
CA LEU A 86 -25.75 13.58 -1.31
C LEU A 86 -25.89 15.12 -1.17
N LEU A 87 -24.83 15.80 -0.75
CA LEU A 87 -24.81 17.24 -0.58
C LEU A 87 -24.87 17.97 -1.92
N PHE A 88 -24.27 17.42 -2.98
CA PHE A 88 -24.39 18.00 -4.32
C PHE A 88 -25.85 18.16 -4.79
N PHE A 89 -26.73 17.20 -4.44
CA PHE A 89 -28.14 17.28 -4.80
C PHE A 89 -29.01 18.02 -3.78
N ILE A 90 -28.60 18.10 -2.52
CA ILE A 90 -29.42 18.68 -1.44
C ILE A 90 -29.04 20.13 -1.14
N ASP A 91 -27.74 20.41 -0.98
CA ASP A 91 -27.22 21.67 -0.46
C ASP A 91 -25.78 21.94 -0.94
N GLN A 92 -25.65 22.87 -1.89
CA GLN A 92 -24.37 23.25 -2.47
C GLN A 92 -23.50 24.07 -1.50
N GLU A 93 -24.08 24.82 -0.58
CA GLU A 93 -23.31 25.58 0.42
C GLU A 93 -22.70 24.62 1.45
N ALA A 94 -23.48 23.63 1.91
CA ALA A 94 -22.98 22.57 2.77
C ALA A 94 -21.89 21.74 2.07
N LEU A 95 -22.05 21.43 0.78
CA LEU A 95 -21.02 20.72 -0.01
C LEU A 95 -19.69 21.50 -0.02
N VAL A 96 -19.73 22.81 -0.26
CA VAL A 96 -18.53 23.65 -0.27
C VAL A 96 -17.88 23.68 1.11
N SER A 97 -18.67 23.91 2.17
CA SER A 97 -18.17 23.94 3.55
C SER A 97 -17.49 22.61 3.94
N VAL A 98 -18.14 21.49 3.64
CA VAL A 98 -17.60 20.14 3.87
C VAL A 98 -16.33 19.93 3.05
N GLY A 99 -16.34 20.30 1.77
CA GLY A 99 -15.17 20.21 0.89
C GLY A 99 -13.96 20.97 1.44
N VAL A 100 -14.14 22.23 1.85
CA VAL A 100 -13.06 23.05 2.44
C VAL A 100 -12.55 22.44 3.74
N SER A 101 -13.45 21.95 4.60
CA SER A 101 -13.06 21.32 5.86
C SER A 101 -12.29 20.00 5.63
N SER A 102 -12.76 19.15 4.72
CA SER A 102 -12.11 17.88 4.37
C SER A 102 -10.72 18.09 3.76
N VAL A 103 -10.57 19.11 2.92
CA VAL A 103 -9.28 19.51 2.35
C VAL A 103 -8.32 19.96 3.44
N ASN A 104 -8.80 20.65 4.47
CA ASN A 104 -7.99 21.11 5.61
C ASN A 104 -7.68 20.01 6.63
N GLY A 105 -7.85 18.74 6.27
CA GLY A 105 -7.58 17.60 7.15
C GLY A 105 -8.77 17.16 7.99
N GLY A 106 -10.00 17.50 7.57
CA GLY A 106 -11.22 17.06 8.22
C GLY A 106 -11.55 17.84 9.50
N LEU A 107 -12.61 17.39 10.17
CA LEU A 107 -13.12 17.98 11.40
C LEU A 107 -12.20 17.73 12.61
N ILE A 108 -11.40 16.67 12.58
CA ILE A 108 -10.62 16.23 13.74
C ILE A 108 -9.21 16.89 13.70
N PRO A 109 -8.83 17.70 14.70
CA PRO A 109 -7.63 18.54 14.62
C PRO A 109 -6.29 17.81 14.41
N TRP A 110 -6.10 16.59 14.93
CA TRP A 110 -4.84 15.84 14.77
C TRP A 110 -4.68 15.18 13.40
N GLN A 111 -5.68 15.26 12.53
CA GLN A 111 -5.62 14.84 11.13
C GLN A 111 -5.08 15.95 10.21
N ARG A 112 -4.93 17.16 10.74
CA ARG A 112 -4.29 18.29 10.05
C ARG A 112 -2.78 18.14 10.08
N GLY A 113 -2.13 18.63 9.03
CA GLY A 113 -0.67 18.74 9.03
C GLY A 113 -0.16 19.64 10.14
N ILE A 114 0.75 19.12 10.97
CA ILE A 114 1.50 19.88 11.97
C ILE A 114 2.83 20.28 11.34
N GLU A 115 3.00 21.58 11.11
CA GLU A 115 4.25 22.15 10.61
C GLU A 115 5.27 22.28 11.76
N THR A 116 6.49 21.81 11.51
CA THR A 116 7.63 21.93 12.43
C THR A 116 8.84 22.50 11.70
N SER A 117 9.87 22.94 12.44
CA SER A 117 11.10 23.49 11.85
C SER A 117 11.87 22.51 10.94
N PHE A 118 11.58 21.22 11.02
CA PHE A 118 12.25 20.18 10.23
C PHE A 118 11.33 19.53 9.19
N GLY A 119 10.06 19.93 9.12
CA GLY A 119 9.10 19.42 8.13
C GLY A 119 7.68 19.30 8.68
N ARG A 120 6.79 18.74 7.86
CA ARG A 120 5.36 18.58 8.18
C ARG A 120 5.03 17.15 8.56
N PHE A 121 4.29 16.95 9.65
CA PHE A 121 3.74 15.66 10.05
C PHE A 121 2.23 15.63 9.85
N GLN A 122 1.69 14.52 9.37
CA GLN A 122 0.26 14.40 9.10
C GLN A 122 -0.22 12.97 9.32
N PHE A 123 -1.31 12.82 10.08
CA PHE A 123 -1.99 11.56 10.20
C PHE A 123 -2.86 11.30 8.96
N VAL A 124 -2.67 10.14 8.32
CA VAL A 124 -3.27 9.82 7.01
C VAL A 124 -4.10 8.54 7.01
N LEU A 125 -4.25 7.88 8.17
CA LEU A 125 -5.01 6.63 8.28
C LEU A 125 -6.40 6.76 7.67
N GLY A 126 -6.61 5.98 6.60
CA GLY A 126 -7.86 5.89 5.86
C GLY A 126 -8.17 7.08 4.93
N ARG A 127 -7.26 8.04 4.77
CA ARG A 127 -7.31 8.98 3.63
C ARG A 127 -6.85 8.29 2.34
N GLU A 128 -6.06 7.23 2.50
CA GLU A 128 -5.41 6.53 1.43
C GLU A 128 -5.52 5.02 1.66
N VAL A 129 -5.79 4.32 0.57
CA VAL A 129 -5.71 2.86 0.50
C VAL A 129 -4.96 2.49 -0.77
N ALA A 130 -4.00 1.59 -0.63
CA ALA A 130 -3.36 0.96 -1.78
C ALA A 130 -3.75 -0.53 -1.81
N VAL A 131 -3.95 -1.02 -3.02
CA VAL A 131 -4.24 -2.42 -3.34
C VAL A 131 -3.16 -2.91 -4.28
N TYR A 132 -2.53 -4.02 -3.92
CA TYR A 132 -1.53 -4.69 -4.74
C TYR A 132 -2.03 -6.09 -5.11
N LEU A 133 -2.01 -6.39 -6.41
CA LEU A 133 -2.44 -7.67 -6.95
C LEU A 133 -1.23 -8.46 -7.45
N TYR A 134 -0.79 -9.44 -6.67
CA TYR A 134 0.35 -10.32 -6.98
C TYR A 134 -0.08 -11.59 -7.71
N GLY A 135 0.86 -12.27 -8.39
CA GLY A 135 0.60 -13.53 -9.10
C GLY A 135 -0.30 -13.42 -10.34
N ARG A 136 -0.56 -12.20 -10.85
CA ARG A 136 -1.43 -11.95 -12.01
C ARG A 136 -0.69 -11.91 -13.36
N THR A 137 0.62 -12.11 -13.36
CA THR A 137 1.44 -12.12 -14.59
C THR A 137 1.42 -13.50 -15.25
N LYS A 138 2.01 -13.62 -16.46
CA LYS A 138 2.06 -14.90 -17.19
C LYS A 138 2.92 -15.95 -16.50
N THR A 139 3.90 -15.50 -15.70
CA THR A 139 4.80 -16.36 -14.93
C THR A 139 4.23 -16.48 -13.52
N PRO A 140 3.73 -17.66 -13.11
CA PRO A 140 3.23 -17.84 -11.76
C PRO A 140 4.36 -17.62 -10.75
N ASP A 141 4.07 -16.86 -9.69
CA ASP A 141 4.94 -16.79 -8.53
C ASP A 141 4.95 -18.19 -7.89
N ALA A 142 6.14 -18.73 -7.63
CA ALA A 142 6.34 -20.04 -7.03
C ALA A 142 6.98 -19.88 -5.64
N LEU A 143 6.48 -20.65 -4.68
CA LEU A 143 6.94 -20.67 -3.30
C LEU A 143 7.18 -22.11 -2.89
N VAL A 144 8.32 -22.36 -2.24
CA VAL A 144 8.56 -23.61 -1.52
C VAL A 144 7.96 -23.46 -0.13
N THR A 145 7.09 -24.38 0.28
CA THR A 145 6.48 -24.38 1.61
C THR A 145 6.37 -25.81 2.14
N TYR A 146 6.02 -25.98 3.41
CA TYR A 146 5.90 -27.30 4.03
C TYR A 146 4.58 -27.41 4.81
N SER A 147 4.09 -28.64 4.94
CA SER A 147 3.01 -28.98 5.88
C SER A 147 3.60 -29.59 7.15
N THR A 148 3.04 -29.27 8.31
CA THR A 148 3.41 -29.87 9.59
C THR A 148 2.27 -30.64 10.22
N LYS A 149 2.61 -31.74 10.91
CA LYS A 149 1.73 -32.46 11.86
C LYS A 149 2.46 -32.60 13.20
N GLU A 150 1.80 -33.20 14.19
CA GLU A 150 2.34 -33.42 15.55
C GLU A 150 3.75 -34.06 15.60
N ASN A 151 4.16 -34.78 14.54
CA ASN A 151 5.48 -35.43 14.45
C ASN A 151 6.52 -34.70 13.58
N GLY A 152 6.26 -33.46 13.14
CA GLY A 152 7.21 -32.65 12.36
C GLY A 152 6.75 -32.35 10.92
N ILE A 153 7.71 -32.11 10.02
CA ILE A 153 7.45 -31.82 8.60
C ILE A 153 6.89 -33.07 7.93
N GLU A 154 5.68 -32.95 7.37
CA GLU A 154 4.98 -34.04 6.69
C GLU A 154 5.34 -34.09 5.20
N ASP A 155 5.36 -32.93 4.54
CA ASP A 155 5.64 -32.84 3.11
C ASP A 155 6.17 -31.45 2.75
N LEU A 156 6.95 -31.41 1.67
CA LEU A 156 7.48 -30.19 1.07
C LEU A 156 6.76 -29.97 -0.27
N PHE A 157 6.21 -28.78 -0.43
CA PHE A 157 5.44 -28.38 -1.61
C PHE A 157 6.17 -27.27 -2.36
N VAL A 158 6.16 -27.37 -3.69
CA VAL A 158 6.31 -26.21 -4.56
C VAL A 158 4.90 -25.80 -4.96
N ILE A 159 4.47 -24.61 -4.53
CA ILE A 159 3.14 -24.09 -4.83
C ILE A 159 3.22 -22.83 -5.67
N SER A 160 2.18 -22.59 -6.46
CA SER A 160 1.89 -21.27 -7.01
C SER A 160 0.68 -20.67 -6.30
N TYR A 161 0.69 -19.36 -6.07
CA TYR A 161 -0.41 -18.67 -5.44
C TYR A 161 -0.55 -17.24 -5.99
N CYS A 162 -1.74 -16.68 -5.83
CA CYS A 162 -1.98 -15.24 -5.98
C CYS A 162 -2.12 -14.63 -4.59
N SER A 163 -1.91 -13.31 -4.49
CA SER A 163 -2.26 -12.61 -3.26
C SER A 163 -2.74 -11.20 -3.52
N THR A 164 -3.61 -10.74 -2.65
CA THR A 164 -4.10 -9.37 -2.64
C THR A 164 -3.65 -8.70 -1.36
N GLN A 165 -2.82 -7.67 -1.48
CA GLN A 165 -2.34 -6.92 -0.34
C GLN A 165 -3.05 -5.57 -0.26
N LEU A 166 -3.59 -5.26 0.92
CA LEU A 166 -4.14 -3.96 1.25
C LEU A 166 -3.13 -3.21 2.11
N GLU A 167 -2.91 -1.94 1.80
CA GLU A 167 -1.99 -1.08 2.53
C GLU A 167 -2.67 0.24 2.92
N PHE A 168 -2.45 0.64 4.17
CA PHE A 168 -3.02 1.82 4.77
C PHE A 168 -1.90 2.67 5.39
N PRO A 169 -1.57 3.82 4.78
CA PRO A 169 -0.68 4.80 5.39
C PRO A 169 -1.27 5.29 6.71
N ILE A 170 -0.45 5.40 7.73
CA ILE A 170 -0.84 5.80 9.09
C ILE A 170 -0.36 7.23 9.34
N LEU A 171 0.94 7.46 9.11
CA LEU A 171 1.61 8.74 9.37
C LEU A 171 2.47 9.12 8.16
N GLU A 172 2.36 10.37 7.75
CA GLU A 172 3.17 10.97 6.69
C GLU A 172 4.06 12.08 7.28
N TYR A 173 5.33 12.05 6.91
CA TYR A 173 6.32 13.08 7.21
C TYR A 173 6.87 13.64 5.91
N ARG A 174 6.81 14.96 5.75
CA ARG A 174 7.28 15.67 4.55
C ARG A 174 8.43 16.60 4.93
N PRO A 175 9.69 16.18 4.77
CA PRO A 175 10.85 17.02 5.07
C PRO A 175 11.05 18.15 4.04
N PHE A 176 10.67 17.91 2.78
CA PHE A 176 10.91 18.84 1.68
C PHE A 176 9.67 19.04 0.82
N ARG A 177 9.40 20.30 0.50
CA ARG A 177 8.38 20.73 -0.45
C ARG A 177 8.94 21.90 -1.25
N SER A 178 8.97 21.76 -2.57
CA SER A 178 9.26 22.86 -3.50
C SER A 178 8.11 23.01 -4.47
N PHE A 179 7.69 24.25 -4.67
CA PHE A 179 6.57 24.62 -5.54
C PHE A 179 7.04 25.77 -6.44
N ASP A 180 6.74 25.63 -7.73
CA ASP A 180 6.80 26.67 -8.74
C ASP A 180 5.42 26.76 -9.44
N ALA A 181 5.19 27.79 -10.24
CA ALA A 181 3.87 28.13 -10.78
C ALA A 181 3.15 26.97 -11.51
N ASP A 182 3.91 26.11 -12.20
CA ASP A 182 3.39 24.99 -13.01
C ASP A 182 3.90 23.61 -12.53
N GLN A 183 4.76 23.56 -11.51
CA GLN A 183 5.43 22.33 -11.09
C GLN A 183 5.56 22.21 -9.57
N ARG A 184 5.45 20.98 -9.08
CA ARG A 184 5.68 20.66 -7.68
C ARG A 184 6.56 19.43 -7.56
N SER A 185 7.54 19.51 -6.67
CA SER A 185 8.28 18.34 -6.21
C SER A 185 8.16 18.21 -4.70
N SER A 186 8.03 16.98 -4.23
CA SER A 186 8.01 16.68 -2.80
C SER A 186 8.64 15.34 -2.51
N LEU A 187 9.32 15.28 -1.37
CA LEU A 187 9.77 14.04 -0.76
C LEU A 187 8.94 13.82 0.49
N PHE A 188 8.37 12.63 0.65
CA PHE A 188 7.69 12.27 1.89
C PHE A 188 8.01 10.84 2.30
N ILE A 189 7.96 10.62 3.61
CA ILE A 189 8.14 9.35 4.29
C ILE A 189 6.79 8.97 4.88
N GLN A 190 6.33 7.75 4.63
CA GLN A 190 5.09 7.23 5.18
C GLN A 190 5.34 5.99 6.01
N ILE A 191 4.77 5.94 7.21
CA ILE A 191 4.60 4.71 7.97
C ILE A 191 3.26 4.11 7.55
N TYR A 192 3.22 2.83 7.21
CA TYR A 192 2.01 2.16 6.77
C TYR A 192 1.85 0.79 7.42
N GLY A 193 0.60 0.36 7.57
CA GLY A 193 0.25 -1.03 7.88
C GLY A 193 -0.28 -1.72 6.63
N ALA A 194 0.01 -3.01 6.46
CA ALA A 194 -0.50 -3.82 5.36
C ALA A 194 -0.95 -5.21 5.80
N ALA A 195 -1.94 -5.75 5.08
CA ALA A 195 -2.42 -7.11 5.20
C ALA A 195 -2.38 -7.79 3.83
N ASP A 196 -1.69 -8.92 3.73
CA ASP A 196 -1.57 -9.70 2.50
C ASP A 196 -2.40 -10.98 2.59
N PHE A 197 -3.39 -11.11 1.72
CA PHE A 197 -4.35 -12.20 1.70
C PHE A 197 -4.00 -13.17 0.55
N PRO A 198 -3.42 -14.34 0.83
CA PRO A 198 -3.15 -15.35 -0.18
C PRO A 198 -4.44 -16.04 -0.66
N HIS A 199 -4.52 -16.32 -1.95
CA HIS A 199 -5.63 -17.04 -2.57
C HIS A 199 -5.17 -17.76 -3.85
N ASP A 200 -6.05 -18.55 -4.47
CA ASP A 200 -5.79 -19.29 -5.72
C ASP A 200 -4.54 -20.20 -5.66
N VAL A 201 -4.34 -20.89 -4.53
CA VAL A 201 -3.19 -21.77 -4.30
C VAL A 201 -3.27 -23.04 -5.17
N LYS A 202 -2.19 -23.37 -5.85
CA LYS A 202 -2.02 -24.56 -6.69
C LYS A 202 -0.74 -25.29 -6.32
N VAL A 203 -0.83 -26.59 -6.10
CA VAL A 203 0.36 -27.45 -5.95
C VAL A 203 0.97 -27.67 -7.33
N LEU A 204 2.23 -27.29 -7.50
CA LEU A 204 3.02 -27.60 -8.69
C LEU A 204 3.75 -28.93 -8.51
N GLU A 205 4.36 -29.13 -7.34
CA GLU A 205 5.10 -30.34 -6.99
C GLU A 205 5.00 -30.61 -5.48
N SER A 206 5.05 -31.87 -5.10
CA SER A 206 5.12 -32.31 -3.69
C SER A 206 5.95 -33.57 -3.57
N VAL A 207 6.69 -33.72 -2.47
CA VAL A 207 7.59 -34.86 -2.27
C VAL A 207 6.80 -36.15 -2.06
N THR A 208 5.64 -36.07 -1.41
CA THR A 208 4.77 -37.25 -1.20
C THR A 208 3.75 -37.48 -2.32
N GLY A 209 3.69 -36.62 -3.33
CA GLY A 209 2.68 -36.66 -4.40
C GLY A 209 1.28 -36.18 -3.97
N THR A 210 1.17 -35.57 -2.78
CA THR A 210 -0.06 -34.95 -2.29
C THR A 210 -0.46 -33.75 -3.15
N THR A 211 -1.73 -33.71 -3.58
CA THR A 211 -2.27 -32.62 -4.42
C THR A 211 -3.07 -31.58 -3.63
N ILE A 212 -3.28 -31.82 -2.34
CA ILE A 212 -4.00 -30.90 -1.46
C ILE A 212 -3.03 -29.79 -1.05
N PRO A 213 -3.29 -28.52 -1.39
CA PRO A 213 -2.39 -27.43 -1.02
C PRO A 213 -2.43 -27.16 0.49
N PRO A 214 -1.31 -26.74 1.09
CA PRO A 214 -1.29 -26.26 2.47
C PRO A 214 -2.11 -24.96 2.60
N VAL A 215 -2.66 -24.73 3.79
CA VAL A 215 -3.38 -23.49 4.09
C VAL A 215 -2.37 -22.37 4.29
N LEU A 216 -2.48 -21.32 3.46
CA LEU A 216 -1.67 -20.12 3.61
C LEU A 216 -2.37 -19.12 4.54
N GLU A 217 -1.61 -18.52 5.45
CA GLU A 217 -2.10 -17.54 6.42
C GLU A 217 -2.02 -16.11 5.88
N THR A 218 -2.86 -15.23 6.41
CA THR A 218 -2.78 -13.79 6.14
C THR A 218 -1.56 -13.19 6.84
N VAL A 219 -0.72 -12.48 6.10
CA VAL A 219 0.48 -11.84 6.65
C VAL A 219 0.22 -10.37 6.93
N TRP A 220 0.46 -9.97 8.18
CA TRP A 220 0.40 -8.58 8.60
C TRP A 220 1.80 -7.95 8.57
N SER A 221 1.90 -6.72 8.11
CA SER A 221 3.17 -6.01 8.00
C SER A 221 3.06 -4.55 8.41
N LEU A 222 4.15 -4.03 8.95
CA LEU A 222 4.36 -2.61 9.20
C LEU A 222 5.57 -2.19 8.35
N GLY A 223 5.47 -1.08 7.64
CA GLY A 223 6.51 -0.66 6.72
C GLY A 223 6.73 0.84 6.71
N LEU A 224 7.83 1.21 6.07
CA LEU A 224 8.21 2.59 5.80
C LEU A 224 8.37 2.74 4.29
N ARG A 225 7.71 3.76 3.73
CA ARG A 225 7.81 4.12 2.32
C ARG A 225 8.47 5.48 2.19
N LEU A 226 9.48 5.57 1.33
CA LEU A 226 10.01 6.83 0.82
C LEU A 226 9.37 7.10 -0.55
N VAL A 227 8.78 8.27 -0.74
CA VAL A 227 8.15 8.64 -2.00
C VAL A 227 8.72 9.96 -2.49
N PHE A 228 9.22 9.93 -3.71
CA PHE A 228 9.48 11.11 -4.49
C PHE A 228 8.28 11.34 -5.42
N ASP A 229 7.68 12.51 -5.32
CA ASP A 229 6.47 12.89 -6.05
C ASP A 229 6.75 14.17 -6.82
N TRP A 230 6.68 14.07 -8.15
CA TRP A 230 6.81 15.18 -9.07
C TRP A 230 5.52 15.32 -9.87
N ARG A 231 5.02 16.55 -9.97
CA ARG A 231 3.76 16.88 -10.62
C ARG A 231 3.92 18.09 -11.51
N HIS A 232 3.18 18.08 -12.61
CA HIS A 232 2.98 19.21 -13.48
C HIS A 232 1.50 19.59 -13.46
N TYR A 233 1.21 20.87 -13.29
CA TYR A 233 -0.14 21.42 -13.32
C TYR A 233 -0.41 22.04 -14.70
N LEU A 234 -1.59 21.76 -15.25
CA LEU A 234 -2.07 22.30 -16.53
C LEU A 234 -2.87 23.60 -16.32
#